data_AF-A0A1D6QEN8-F1
#
_entry.id   AF-A0A1D6QEN8-F1
#
_cell.length_a   1.000
_cell.length_b   1.000
_cell.length_c   1.000
_cell.angle_alpha   90.00
_cell.angle_beta   90.00
_cell.angle_gamma   90.00
#
_symmetry.space_group_name_H-M   'P 1'
#
loop_
_entity.id
_entity.type
_entity.pdbx_description
1 polymer ?
#
loop_
_entity_poly.entity_id
_entity_poly.type
_entity_poly.pdbx_seq_one_letter_code
_entity_poly.pdbx_strand_id
1 'polypeptide(L)'
;MHKLGRGSRDKVQQFMAITGASEKAALQALKASDWHLEGAFDVFYSQPQIAVANTRHLEELYNRYKEPDADMIMVEGISQICNDLQVDPQDIVMLVISWHMKASTMCEFTRQEFIGGLQSIGVDSIEKLQAKLPSLRAELKDDQKFHEIYNFAFAWAREKVRHNKAISRDTWAQLLEFVKTIDPQLTNYDEEGAWPYLIDEFVDYLKENGLA
;
A
#
# COMPACT_ATOMS: atom_id res chain seq x y z
N MET A 1 22.61 -26.16 16.27
CA MET A 1 22.57 -24.68 16.29
C MET A 1 23.86 -24.19 16.97
N HIS A 2 24.89 -23.81 16.20
CA HIS A 2 26.16 -23.35 16.78
C HIS A 2 26.03 -21.90 17.24
N LYS A 3 26.33 -21.61 18.51
CA LYS A 3 26.33 -20.24 19.06
C LYS A 3 27.47 -19.44 18.45
N LEU A 4 27.16 -18.24 17.95
CA LEU A 4 28.15 -17.29 17.44
C LEU A 4 29.10 -16.83 18.57
N GLY A 5 30.38 -16.69 18.24
CA GLY A 5 31.38 -16.12 19.15
C GLY A 5 31.14 -14.63 19.42
N ARG A 6 31.67 -14.10 20.54
CA ARG A 6 31.45 -12.71 20.97
C ARG A 6 31.84 -11.68 19.90
N GLY A 7 33.03 -11.83 19.30
CA GLY A 7 33.50 -10.92 18.24
C GLY A 7 32.67 -10.98 16.94
N SER A 8 32.01 -12.10 16.66
CA SER A 8 31.07 -12.21 15.54
C SER A 8 29.79 -11.41 15.80
N ARG A 9 29.28 -11.37 17.04
CA ARG A 9 28.09 -10.57 17.38
C ARG A 9 28.34 -9.08 17.27
N ASP A 10 29.50 -8.60 17.73
CA ASP A 10 29.84 -7.18 17.69
C ASP A 10 29.92 -6.68 16.24
N LYS A 11 30.52 -7.48 15.34
CA LYS A 11 30.55 -7.18 13.90
C LYS A 11 29.16 -7.16 13.27
N VAL A 12 28.27 -8.06 13.66
CA VAL A 12 26.88 -8.06 13.19
C VAL A 12 26.17 -6.78 13.63
N GLN A 13 26.28 -6.38 14.90
CA GLN A 13 25.66 -5.15 15.38
C GLN A 13 26.23 -3.90 14.69
N GLN A 14 27.55 -3.83 14.53
CA GLN A 14 28.21 -2.72 13.85
C GLN A 14 27.79 -2.63 12.37
N PHE A 15 27.74 -3.77 11.67
CA PHE A 15 27.29 -3.83 10.30
C PHE A 15 25.83 -3.37 10.13
N MET A 16 24.94 -3.85 11.00
CA MET A 16 23.53 -3.46 11.02
C MET A 16 23.36 -1.97 11.33
N ALA A 17 24.15 -1.42 12.24
CA ALA A 17 24.12 0.00 12.57
C ALA A 17 24.54 0.90 11.40
N ILE A 18 25.50 0.45 10.58
CA ILE A 18 26.01 1.22 9.44
C ILE A 18 25.10 1.09 8.21
N THR A 19 24.65 -0.12 7.90
CA THR A 19 23.92 -0.41 6.66
C THR A 19 22.40 -0.34 6.79
N GLY A 20 21.88 -0.40 8.02
CA GLY A 20 20.46 -0.63 8.27
C GLY A 20 20.00 -2.04 7.90
N ALA A 21 20.91 -2.95 7.55
CA ALA A 21 20.57 -4.31 7.15
C ALA A 21 19.90 -5.12 8.27
N SER A 22 19.04 -6.06 7.88
CA SER A 22 18.54 -7.07 8.83
C SER A 22 19.68 -7.96 9.36
N GLU A 23 19.51 -8.56 10.54
CA GLU A 23 20.49 -9.50 11.10
C GLU A 23 20.79 -10.65 10.14
N LYS A 24 19.78 -11.13 9.39
CA LYS A 24 19.95 -12.16 8.36
C LYS A 24 20.86 -11.70 7.22
N ALA A 25 20.64 -10.49 6.70
CA ALA A 25 21.45 -9.93 5.63
C ALA A 25 22.87 -9.59 6.10
N ALA A 26 23.03 -9.05 7.31
CA ALA A 26 24.32 -8.82 7.94
C ALA A 26 25.10 -10.14 8.11
N LEU A 27 24.46 -11.20 8.61
CA LEU A 27 25.08 -12.52 8.75
C LEU A 27 25.45 -13.12 7.39
N GLN A 28 24.65 -12.91 6.35
CA GLN A 28 24.93 -13.40 5.01
C GLN A 28 26.15 -12.68 4.40
N ALA A 29 26.17 -11.35 4.45
CA ALA A 29 27.27 -10.53 3.95
C ALA A 29 28.59 -10.79 4.71
N LEU A 30 28.52 -10.85 6.04
CA LEU A 30 29.68 -11.15 6.89
C LEU A 30 30.20 -12.57 6.67
N LYS A 31 29.33 -13.58 6.48
CA LYS A 31 29.80 -14.94 6.14
C LYS A 31 30.43 -15.01 4.76
N ALA A 32 29.86 -14.33 3.77
CA ALA A 32 30.39 -14.29 2.41
C ALA A 32 31.74 -13.53 2.29
N SER A 33 32.11 -12.78 3.33
CA SER A 33 33.34 -11.98 3.38
C SER A 33 34.32 -12.46 4.45
N ASP A 34 34.20 -13.72 4.88
CA ASP A 34 35.04 -14.31 5.95
C ASP A 34 35.12 -13.42 7.20
N TRP A 35 33.99 -12.82 7.57
CA TRP A 35 33.82 -11.90 8.69
C TRP A 35 34.65 -10.61 8.61
N HIS A 36 35.10 -10.19 7.43
CA HIS A 36 35.68 -8.86 7.19
C HIS A 36 34.58 -7.83 6.96
N LEU A 37 34.61 -6.73 7.72
CA LEU A 37 33.55 -5.72 7.68
C LEU A 37 33.52 -4.97 6.33
N GLU A 38 34.69 -4.57 5.83
CA GLU A 38 34.83 -3.85 4.55
C GLU A 38 34.34 -4.70 3.37
N GLY A 39 34.84 -5.94 3.24
CA GLY A 39 34.37 -6.86 2.20
C GLY A 39 32.87 -7.16 2.32
N ALA A 40 32.32 -7.18 3.54
CA ALA A 40 30.89 -7.37 3.73
C ALA A 40 30.05 -6.19 3.24
N PHE A 41 30.57 -4.96 3.29
CA PHE A 41 29.91 -3.82 2.67
C PHE A 41 29.89 -3.97 1.15
N ASP A 42 31.00 -4.37 0.54
CA ASP A 42 31.06 -4.58 -0.92
C ASP A 42 30.11 -5.70 -1.37
N VAL A 43 30.06 -6.81 -0.64
CA VAL A 43 29.10 -7.91 -0.91
C VAL A 43 27.66 -7.45 -0.72
N PHE A 44 27.40 -6.62 0.28
CA PHE A 44 26.07 -6.06 0.52
C PHE A 44 25.68 -5.10 -0.62
N TYR A 45 26.46 -4.07 -0.91
CA TYR A 45 26.10 -3.09 -1.92
C TYR A 45 26.15 -3.60 -3.38
N SER A 46 26.85 -4.70 -3.65
CA SER A 46 26.85 -5.35 -4.97
C SER A 46 25.62 -6.22 -5.26
N GLN A 47 24.86 -6.61 -4.23
CA GLN A 47 23.61 -7.35 -4.42
C GLN A 47 22.43 -6.37 -4.55
N PRO A 48 21.42 -6.66 -5.39
CA PRO A 48 20.17 -5.92 -5.38
C PRO A 48 19.52 -6.07 -3.99
N GLN A 49 19.73 -5.08 -3.14
CA GLN A 49 19.20 -5.07 -1.78
C GLN A 49 17.69 -4.89 -1.86
N ILE A 50 16.93 -5.93 -1.57
CA ILE A 50 15.58 -5.73 -1.06
C ILE A 50 15.78 -5.11 0.32
N ALA A 51 15.70 -3.78 0.40
CA ALA A 51 15.85 -3.06 1.65
C ALA A 51 14.82 -3.62 2.64
N VAL A 52 15.29 -4.42 3.59
CA VAL A 52 14.43 -4.99 4.63
C VAL A 52 14.13 -3.86 5.59
N ALA A 53 12.85 -3.48 5.68
CA ALA A 53 12.39 -2.46 6.59
C ALA A 53 12.80 -2.79 8.03
N ASN A 54 13.38 -1.82 8.73
CA ASN A 54 13.75 -1.98 10.13
C ASN A 54 12.51 -1.94 11.03
N THR A 55 12.21 -3.06 11.68
CA THR A 55 11.03 -3.19 12.56
C THR A 55 11.02 -2.15 13.68
N ARG A 56 12.18 -1.80 14.26
CA ARG A 56 12.23 -0.79 15.33
C ARG A 56 11.83 0.60 14.83
N HIS A 57 12.32 1.00 13.66
CA HIS A 57 11.92 2.29 13.07
C HIS A 57 10.43 2.31 12.74
N LEU A 58 9.87 1.18 12.29
CA LEU A 58 8.43 1.04 12.06
C LEU A 58 7.61 1.18 13.34
N GLU A 59 8.06 0.61 14.46
CA GLU A 59 7.42 0.83 15.77
C GLU A 59 7.46 2.29 16.20
N GLU A 60 8.61 2.95 16.06
CA GLU A 60 8.79 4.36 16.40
C GLU A 60 7.89 5.25 15.52
N LEU A 61 7.80 4.94 14.22
CA LEU A 61 6.94 5.62 13.27
C LEU A 61 5.45 5.41 13.56
N TYR A 62 5.04 4.19 13.88
CA TYR A 62 3.68 3.89 14.27
C TYR A 62 3.29 4.65 15.56
N ASN A 63 4.16 4.65 16.56
CA ASN A 63 3.94 5.37 17.81
C ASN A 63 3.85 6.90 17.63
N ARG A 64 4.44 7.45 16.57
CA ARG A 64 4.32 8.88 16.24
C ARG A 64 2.92 9.27 15.77
N TYR A 65 2.19 8.37 15.09
CA TYR A 65 0.91 8.68 14.46
C TYR A 65 -0.30 8.03 15.12
N LYS A 66 -0.10 7.02 15.97
CA LYS A 66 -1.21 6.36 16.66
C LYS A 66 -1.89 7.32 17.64
N GLU A 67 -3.14 7.01 17.97
CA GLU A 67 -3.87 7.72 19.03
C GLU A 67 -3.18 7.56 20.40
N PRO A 68 -3.26 8.58 21.29
CA PRO A 68 -2.79 8.46 22.66
C PRO A 68 -3.51 7.35 23.41
N ASP A 69 -4.83 7.24 23.22
CA ASP A 69 -5.73 6.39 23.98
C ASP A 69 -6.19 5.12 23.23
N ALA A 70 -5.73 4.91 22.00
CA ALA A 70 -6.05 3.71 21.21
C ALA A 70 -4.80 3.15 20.49
N ASP A 71 -4.75 1.83 20.32
CA ASP A 71 -3.71 1.16 19.52
C ASP A 71 -4.08 1.13 18.04
N MET A 72 -4.39 2.30 17.48
CA MET A 72 -4.68 2.51 16.05
C MET A 72 -4.28 3.93 15.63
N ILE A 73 -3.99 4.09 14.35
CA ILE A 73 -3.87 5.40 13.68
C ILE A 73 -5.27 5.74 13.15
N MET A 74 -5.80 6.91 13.49
CA MET A 74 -7.11 7.37 13.04
C MET A 74 -6.97 8.63 12.18
N VAL A 75 -8.03 9.44 12.06
CA VAL A 75 -8.12 10.58 11.14
C VAL A 75 -7.00 11.59 11.37
N GLU A 76 -6.69 11.90 12.63
CA GLU A 76 -5.66 12.85 13.05
C GLU A 76 -4.27 12.33 12.67
N GLY A 77 -3.99 11.06 12.98
CA GLY A 77 -2.75 10.40 12.62
C GLY A 77 -2.53 10.31 11.10
N ILE A 78 -3.58 9.96 10.34
CA ILE A 78 -3.54 9.94 8.87
C ILE A 78 -3.33 11.34 8.30
N SER A 79 -3.98 12.36 8.88
CA SER A 79 -3.76 13.75 8.47
C SER A 79 -2.30 14.17 8.67
N GLN A 80 -1.68 13.76 9.78
CA GLN A 80 -0.26 14.01 10.02
C GLN A 80 0.64 13.23 9.03
N ILE A 81 0.31 11.99 8.69
CA ILE A 81 1.02 11.21 7.65
C ILE A 81 0.95 11.94 6.31
N CYS A 82 -0.22 12.42 5.89
CA CYS A 82 -0.40 13.17 4.65
C CYS A 82 0.44 14.46 4.64
N ASN A 83 0.44 15.19 5.75
CA ASN A 83 1.26 16.39 5.92
C ASN A 83 2.77 16.09 5.80
N ASP A 84 3.24 15.05 6.49
CA ASP A 84 4.65 14.65 6.49
C ASP A 84 5.08 14.11 5.10
N LEU A 85 4.17 13.45 4.37
CA LEU A 85 4.39 13.01 2.99
C LEU A 85 4.26 14.13 1.95
N GLN A 86 3.69 15.27 2.33
CA GLN A 86 3.32 16.38 1.44
C GLN A 86 2.35 15.94 0.34
N VAL A 87 1.32 15.21 0.75
CA VAL A 87 0.28 14.66 -0.12
C VAL A 87 -1.08 15.16 0.34
N ASP A 88 -1.96 15.49 -0.61
CA ASP A 88 -3.35 15.81 -0.29
C ASP A 88 -4.06 14.55 0.26
N PRO A 89 -4.81 14.62 1.37
CA PRO A 89 -5.56 13.47 1.89
C PRO A 89 -6.50 12.79 0.87
N GLN A 90 -6.93 13.50 -0.18
CA GLN A 90 -7.76 12.99 -1.28
C GLN A 90 -6.95 12.49 -2.48
N ASP A 91 -5.62 12.57 -2.47
CA ASP A 91 -4.77 12.05 -3.53
C ASP A 91 -4.94 10.53 -3.65
N ILE A 92 -5.12 10.04 -4.88
CA ILE A 92 -5.30 8.62 -5.19
C ILE A 92 -4.18 7.74 -4.64
N VAL A 93 -2.96 8.28 -4.43
CA VAL A 93 -1.86 7.52 -3.83
C VAL A 93 -2.18 7.03 -2.42
N MET A 94 -3.07 7.70 -1.67
CA MET A 94 -3.50 7.24 -0.35
C MET A 94 -4.32 5.95 -0.42
N LEU A 95 -5.11 5.77 -1.48
CA LEU A 95 -5.80 4.51 -1.76
C LEU A 95 -4.78 3.39 -2.06
N VAL A 96 -3.74 3.68 -2.86
CA VAL A 96 -2.70 2.70 -3.19
C VAL A 96 -1.87 2.31 -1.96
N ILE A 97 -1.53 3.26 -1.10
CA ILE A 97 -0.85 3.00 0.18
C ILE A 97 -1.74 2.10 1.05
N SER A 98 -3.02 2.43 1.18
CA SER A 98 -3.98 1.65 1.97
C SER A 98 -4.14 0.22 1.46
N TRP A 99 -4.11 0.03 0.14
CA TRP A 99 -4.13 -1.28 -0.50
C TRP A 99 -2.90 -2.12 -0.13
N HIS A 100 -1.70 -1.54 -0.17
CA HIS A 100 -0.47 -2.22 0.29
C HIS A 100 -0.48 -2.53 1.79
N MET A 101 -1.10 -1.66 2.59
CA MET A 101 -1.35 -1.91 4.02
C MET A 101 -2.42 -2.97 4.27
N LYS A 102 -3.16 -3.39 3.24
CA LYS A 102 -4.33 -4.27 3.33
C LYS A 102 -5.35 -3.74 4.34
N ALA A 103 -5.52 -2.41 4.34
CA ALA A 103 -6.35 -1.73 5.32
C ALA A 103 -7.82 -2.11 5.18
N SER A 104 -8.45 -2.42 6.30
CA SER A 104 -9.83 -2.89 6.32
C SER A 104 -10.85 -1.77 6.14
N THR A 105 -10.54 -0.56 6.62
CA THR A 105 -11.44 0.59 6.61
C THR A 105 -10.68 1.86 6.24
N MET A 106 -11.34 2.77 5.52
CA MET A 106 -10.85 4.12 5.24
C MET A 106 -10.67 4.94 6.53
N CYS A 107 -9.67 5.81 6.53
CA CYS A 107 -9.36 6.73 7.64
C CYS A 107 -8.94 6.05 8.97
N GLU A 108 -8.57 4.78 8.94
CA GLU A 108 -7.93 4.10 10.08
C GLU A 108 -6.87 3.09 9.62
N PHE A 109 -5.81 2.92 10.41
CA PHE A 109 -4.88 1.80 10.28
C PHE A 109 -4.67 1.15 11.65
N THR A 110 -4.84 -0.16 11.71
CA THR A 110 -4.35 -0.96 12.83
C THR A 110 -2.82 -1.02 12.79
N ARG A 111 -2.21 -1.33 13.95
CA ARG A 111 -0.77 -1.57 14.05
C ARG A 111 -0.25 -2.61 13.04
N GLN A 112 -1.00 -3.70 12.86
CA GLN A 112 -0.61 -4.79 11.97
C GLN A 112 -0.66 -4.36 10.50
N GLU A 113 -1.69 -3.63 10.08
CA GLU A 113 -1.82 -3.11 8.71
C GLU A 113 -0.70 -2.12 8.41
N PHE A 114 -0.44 -1.17 9.32
CA PHE A 114 0.61 -0.15 9.12
C PHE A 114 2.01 -0.77 9.05
N ILE A 115 2.41 -1.54 10.06
CA ILE A 115 3.75 -2.13 10.12
C ILE A 115 3.93 -3.17 9.01
N GLY A 116 2.96 -4.07 8.83
CA GLY A 116 3.02 -5.12 7.83
C GLY A 116 3.04 -4.57 6.41
N GLY A 117 2.22 -3.54 6.14
CA GLY A 117 2.15 -2.85 4.87
C GLY A 117 3.46 -2.21 4.47
N LEU A 118 3.99 -1.31 5.32
CA LEU A 118 5.25 -0.62 5.07
C LEU A 118 6.41 -1.60 4.92
N GLN A 119 6.44 -2.65 5.74
CA GLN A 119 7.44 -3.71 5.62
C GLN A 119 7.34 -4.44 4.28
N SER A 120 6.14 -4.74 3.79
CA SER A 120 5.93 -5.43 2.50
C SER A 120 6.44 -4.64 1.30
N ILE A 121 6.46 -3.30 1.40
CA ILE A 121 7.00 -2.41 0.38
C ILE A 121 8.42 -1.92 0.70
N GLY A 122 9.09 -2.45 1.72
CA GLY A 122 10.47 -2.12 2.07
C GLY A 122 10.67 -0.68 2.57
N VAL A 123 9.67 -0.13 3.25
CA VAL A 123 9.67 1.22 3.82
C VAL A 123 9.72 1.14 5.34
N ASP A 124 10.54 1.97 5.96
CA ASP A 124 10.63 2.12 7.42
C ASP A 124 10.78 3.58 7.89
N SER A 125 10.59 4.54 6.97
CA SER A 125 10.64 5.98 7.26
C SER A 125 9.75 6.77 6.30
N ILE A 126 9.38 8.00 6.68
CA ILE A 126 8.59 8.90 5.82
C ILE A 126 9.36 9.24 4.54
N GLU A 127 10.66 9.47 4.62
CA GLU A 127 11.49 9.84 3.47
C GLU A 127 11.50 8.72 2.42
N LYS A 128 11.59 7.45 2.87
CA LYS A 128 11.50 6.29 1.98
C LYS A 128 10.09 6.14 1.40
N LEU A 129 9.05 6.38 2.19
CA LEU A 129 7.67 6.34 1.68
C LEU A 129 7.44 7.43 0.63
N GLN A 130 7.89 8.64 0.91
CA GLN A 130 7.82 9.80 0.02
C GLN A 130 8.55 9.52 -1.31
N ALA A 131 9.76 8.96 -1.25
CA ALA A 131 10.53 8.55 -2.42
C ALA A 131 9.82 7.46 -3.24
N LYS A 132 8.96 6.64 -2.61
CA LYS A 132 8.17 5.61 -3.31
C LYS A 132 6.90 6.13 -3.97
N LEU A 133 6.39 7.29 -3.59
CA LEU A 133 5.10 7.79 -4.10
C LEU A 133 4.98 7.79 -5.64
N PRO A 134 6.01 8.16 -6.43
CA PRO A 134 5.92 8.06 -7.89
C PRO A 134 5.72 6.62 -8.38
N SER A 135 6.43 5.66 -7.78
CA SER A 135 6.31 4.24 -8.13
C SER A 135 4.95 3.66 -7.73
N LEU A 136 4.43 4.03 -6.56
CA LEU A 136 3.10 3.61 -6.10
C LEU A 136 2.02 4.13 -7.05
N ARG A 137 2.09 5.40 -7.48
CA ARG A 137 1.16 5.93 -8.49
C ARG A 137 1.25 5.19 -9.83
N ALA A 138 2.46 4.79 -10.24
CA ALA A 138 2.64 4.04 -11.47
C ALA A 138 2.02 2.64 -11.43
N GLU A 139 1.75 2.06 -10.26
CA GLU A 139 1.08 0.76 -10.13
C GLU A 139 -0.35 0.77 -10.69
N LEU A 140 -1.03 1.91 -10.68
CA LEU A 140 -2.37 2.06 -11.26
C LEU A 140 -2.38 1.96 -12.80
N LYS A 141 -1.21 1.99 -13.45
CA LYS A 141 -1.08 1.78 -14.90
C LYS A 141 -1.01 0.30 -15.27
N ASP A 142 -0.81 -0.58 -14.29
CA ASP A 142 -0.87 -2.01 -14.49
C ASP A 142 -2.33 -2.47 -14.38
N ASP A 143 -2.83 -3.12 -15.42
CA ASP A 143 -4.25 -3.49 -15.51
C ASP A 143 -4.71 -4.44 -14.40
N GLN A 144 -3.85 -5.38 -14.01
CA GLN A 144 -4.16 -6.34 -12.96
C GLN A 144 -4.22 -5.63 -11.61
N LYS A 145 -3.19 -4.84 -11.27
CA LYS A 145 -3.17 -4.08 -10.02
C LYS A 145 -4.29 -3.06 -9.95
N PHE A 146 -4.60 -2.38 -11.06
CA PHE A 146 -5.74 -1.48 -11.11
C PHE A 146 -7.04 -2.20 -10.75
N HIS A 147 -7.28 -3.38 -11.34
CA HIS A 147 -8.47 -4.19 -11.03
C HIS A 147 -8.50 -4.62 -9.55
N GLU A 148 -7.37 -5.03 -8.98
CA GLU A 148 -7.26 -5.39 -7.57
C GLU A 148 -7.53 -4.19 -6.65
N ILE A 149 -6.94 -3.02 -6.93
CA ILE A 149 -7.13 -1.78 -6.16
C ILE A 149 -8.56 -1.25 -6.28
N TYR A 150 -9.16 -1.30 -7.47
CA TYR A 150 -10.55 -0.91 -7.71
C TYR A 150 -11.52 -1.73 -6.85
N ASN A 151 -11.34 -3.05 -6.80
CA ASN A 151 -12.18 -3.92 -5.97
C ASN A 151 -11.92 -3.73 -4.47
N PHE A 152 -10.67 -3.48 -4.08
CA PHE A 152 -10.31 -3.15 -2.71
C PHE A 152 -11.02 -1.87 -2.22
N ALA A 153 -11.06 -0.83 -3.06
CA ALA A 153 -11.63 0.47 -2.72
C ALA A 153 -13.08 0.36 -2.24
N PHE A 154 -13.89 -0.54 -2.82
CA PHE A 154 -15.27 -0.75 -2.42
C PHE A 154 -15.40 -1.18 -0.95
N ALA A 155 -14.62 -2.17 -0.52
CA ALA A 155 -14.70 -2.66 0.84
C ALA A 155 -14.09 -1.65 1.83
N TRP A 156 -12.97 -1.03 1.43
CA TRP A 156 -12.23 -0.06 2.22
C TRP A 156 -13.03 1.22 2.49
N ALA A 157 -13.71 1.77 1.48
CA ALA A 157 -14.50 3.01 1.60
C ALA A 157 -15.89 2.81 2.21
N ARG A 158 -16.35 1.56 2.39
CA ARG A 158 -17.71 1.29 2.84
C ARG A 158 -17.85 1.53 4.34
N GLU A 159 -18.72 2.45 4.70
CA GLU A 159 -19.09 2.70 6.09
C GLU A 159 -19.73 1.46 6.75
N LYS A 160 -19.47 1.29 8.05
CA LYS A 160 -20.00 0.17 8.85
C LYS A 160 -21.53 0.27 9.03
N VAL A 161 -22.10 1.46 8.89
CA VAL A 161 -23.54 1.71 8.95
C VAL A 161 -24.15 1.46 7.57
N ARG A 162 -25.11 0.52 7.50
CA ARG A 162 -25.83 0.24 6.26
C ARG A 162 -26.92 1.27 6.04
N HIS A 163 -26.87 1.95 4.90
CA HIS A 163 -27.93 2.80 4.41
C HIS A 163 -28.74 2.11 3.31
N ASN A 164 -30.03 2.45 3.18
CA ASN A 164 -30.93 1.92 2.15
C ASN A 164 -30.61 2.43 0.72
N LYS A 165 -29.54 3.21 0.53
CA LYS A 165 -29.09 3.76 -0.76
C LYS A 165 -27.67 3.29 -1.13
N ALA A 166 -27.26 2.11 -0.67
CA ALA A 166 -25.91 1.61 -0.89
C ALA A 166 -25.75 1.02 -2.30
N ILE A 167 -24.62 1.34 -2.96
CA ILE A 167 -24.18 0.62 -4.15
C ILE A 167 -23.81 -0.82 -3.75
N SER A 168 -24.30 -1.79 -4.52
CA SER A 168 -23.96 -3.20 -4.30
C SER A 168 -22.55 -3.50 -4.81
N ARG A 169 -21.91 -4.55 -4.26
CA ARG A 169 -20.58 -5.00 -4.74
C ARG A 169 -20.62 -5.40 -6.22
N ASP A 170 -21.74 -6.00 -6.64
CA ASP A 170 -21.95 -6.41 -8.03
C ASP A 170 -22.03 -5.18 -8.95
N THR A 171 -22.87 -4.20 -8.58
CA THR A 171 -22.98 -2.93 -9.32
C THR A 171 -21.65 -2.20 -9.44
N TRP A 172 -20.84 -2.18 -8.36
CA TRP A 172 -19.49 -1.62 -8.40
C TRP A 172 -18.61 -2.37 -9.39
N ALA A 173 -18.56 -3.70 -9.34
CA ALA A 173 -17.73 -4.48 -10.26
C ALA A 173 -18.16 -4.32 -11.73
N GLN A 174 -19.47 -4.34 -11.99
CA GLN A 174 -20.04 -4.17 -13.33
C GLN A 174 -19.77 -2.78 -13.91
N LEU A 175 -19.71 -1.73 -13.08
CA LEU A 175 -19.37 -0.38 -13.55
C LEU A 175 -17.98 -0.33 -14.20
N LEU A 176 -16.99 -1.06 -13.65
CA LEU A 176 -15.67 -1.12 -14.27
C LEU A 176 -15.71 -1.83 -15.63
N GLU A 177 -16.46 -2.92 -15.74
CA GLU A 177 -16.61 -3.65 -17.00
C GLU A 177 -17.32 -2.78 -18.04
N PHE A 178 -18.38 -2.08 -17.64
CA PHE A 178 -19.11 -1.14 -18.47
C PHE A 178 -18.16 -0.07 -19.04
N VAL A 179 -17.38 0.60 -18.19
CA VAL A 179 -16.42 1.64 -18.62
C VAL A 179 -15.34 1.10 -19.56
N LYS A 180 -14.97 -0.18 -19.44
CA LYS A 180 -13.93 -0.80 -20.28
C LYS A 180 -14.45 -1.30 -21.62
N THR A 181 -15.72 -1.67 -21.72
CA THR A 181 -16.26 -2.40 -22.86
C THR A 181 -17.27 -1.61 -23.68
N ILE A 182 -17.99 -0.67 -23.08
CA ILE A 182 -19.02 0.13 -23.74
C ILE A 182 -18.39 1.38 -24.34
N ASP A 183 -18.71 1.65 -25.62
CA ASP A 183 -18.22 2.82 -26.31
C ASP A 183 -18.92 4.10 -25.82
N PRO A 184 -18.29 5.30 -25.92
CA PRO A 184 -18.88 6.53 -25.41
C PRO A 184 -20.16 6.99 -26.11
N GLN A 185 -20.47 6.47 -27.30
CA GLN A 185 -21.72 6.72 -28.02
C GLN A 185 -22.80 5.67 -27.69
N LEU A 186 -22.48 4.72 -26.80
CA LEU A 186 -23.35 3.63 -26.36
C LEU A 186 -23.84 2.74 -27.52
N THR A 187 -23.14 2.72 -28.67
CA THR A 187 -23.62 2.01 -29.87
C THR A 187 -23.56 0.50 -29.71
N ASN A 188 -22.68 0.01 -28.84
CA ASN A 188 -22.54 -1.40 -28.50
C ASN A 188 -23.22 -1.80 -27.18
N TYR A 189 -24.06 -0.93 -26.60
CA TYR A 189 -24.82 -1.26 -25.39
C TYR A 189 -25.96 -2.25 -25.69
N ASP A 190 -26.09 -3.28 -24.84
CA ASP A 190 -27.17 -4.27 -24.90
C ASP A 190 -28.12 -4.09 -23.71
N GLU A 191 -29.33 -3.58 -23.99
CA GLU A 191 -30.39 -3.36 -22.99
C GLU A 191 -30.98 -4.68 -22.45
N GLU A 192 -30.79 -5.79 -23.16
CA GLU A 192 -31.17 -7.12 -22.67
C GLU A 192 -30.01 -7.81 -21.93
N GLY A 193 -28.87 -7.13 -21.81
CA GLY A 193 -27.71 -7.58 -21.07
C GLY A 193 -27.98 -7.73 -19.57
N ALA A 194 -27.17 -8.54 -18.88
CA ALA A 194 -27.28 -8.74 -17.43
C ALA A 194 -26.65 -7.58 -16.62
N TRP A 195 -26.81 -6.35 -17.08
CA TRP A 195 -26.33 -5.17 -16.38
C TRP A 195 -27.18 -4.90 -15.13
N PRO A 196 -26.61 -4.32 -14.06
CA PRO A 196 -27.40 -3.81 -12.96
C PRO A 196 -28.34 -2.71 -13.44
N TYR A 197 -29.58 -2.71 -12.93
CA TYR A 197 -30.60 -1.71 -13.26
C TYR A 197 -30.12 -0.25 -13.17
N LEU A 198 -29.20 0.07 -12.25
CA LEU A 198 -28.63 1.42 -12.14
C LEU A 198 -27.78 1.83 -13.36
N ILE A 199 -27.13 0.87 -14.01
CA ILE A 199 -26.39 1.10 -15.27
C ILE A 199 -27.37 1.29 -16.42
N ASP A 200 -28.44 0.49 -16.49
CA ASP A 200 -29.52 0.68 -17.47
C ASP A 200 -30.13 2.08 -17.37
N GLU A 201 -30.52 2.51 -16.16
CA GLU A 201 -31.07 3.86 -15.93
C GLU A 201 -30.08 4.98 -16.30
N PHE A 202 -28.78 4.75 -16.11
CA PHE A 202 -27.75 5.71 -16.50
C PHE A 202 -27.67 5.84 -18.03
N VAL A 203 -27.73 4.72 -18.76
CA VAL A 203 -27.74 4.72 -20.23
C VAL A 203 -28.99 5.41 -20.78
N ASP A 204 -30.16 5.10 -20.23
CA ASP A 204 -31.42 5.75 -20.62
C ASP A 204 -31.36 7.26 -20.40
N TYR A 205 -30.85 7.69 -19.24
CA TYR A 205 -30.64 9.10 -18.94
C TYR A 205 -29.74 9.79 -19.98
N LEU A 206 -28.64 9.16 -20.39
CA LEU A 206 -27.75 9.73 -21.41
C LEU A 206 -28.46 9.90 -22.76
N LYS A 207 -29.23 8.89 -23.20
CA LYS A 207 -29.99 8.90 -24.46
C LYS A 207 -31.10 9.97 -24.44
N GLU A 208 -31.89 10.03 -23.37
CA GLU A 208 -33.00 10.98 -23.23
C GLU A 208 -32.54 12.44 -23.24
N ASN A 209 -31.33 12.71 -22.76
CA ASN A 209 -30.75 14.05 -22.67
C ASN A 209 -29.79 14.38 -23.83
N GLY A 210 -29.62 13.49 -24.80
CA GLY A 210 -28.72 13.68 -25.95
C GLY A 210 -27.25 13.86 -25.55
N LEU A 211 -26.83 13.19 -24.47
CA LEU A 211 -25.45 13.19 -23.97
C LEU A 211 -24.62 12.02 -24.54
N ALA A 212 -25.29 11.06 -25.18
CA ALA A 212 -24.72 9.98 -25.97
C ALA A 212 -25.49 9.87 -27.31
#